data_AF-A0A970VV72-F1
#
_entry.id   AF-A0A970VV72-F1
#
_cell.length_a   1.000
_cell.length_b   1.000
_cell.length_c   1.000
_cell.angle_alpha   90.00
_cell.angle_beta   90.00
_cell.angle_gamma   90.00
#
_symmetry.space_group_name_H-M   'P 1'
#
loop_
_entity.id
_entity.type
_entity.pdbx_description
1 polymer ?
#
loop_
_entity_poly.entity_id
_entity_poly.type
_entity_poly.pdbx_seq_one_letter_code
_entity_poly.pdbx_strand_id
1 'polypeptide(L)'
;MTKRVIRYFLNFKDGQEKWLNEMAAKGWRLVKCGQLTYYFENCIPGEYEYKVEFVADRSYAKSKEYKEYLESLGYKSFYKNVNVGFFLGKVKWRPWGKGAGQITTAPGSFLKELIIIEKKKAVNE
;
A
#
# COMPACT_ATOMS: atom_id res chain seq x y z
N MET A 1 3.35 -21.56 6.75
CA MET A 1 2.21 -21.68 5.81
C MET A 1 2.02 -20.34 5.10
N THR A 2 1.67 -20.34 3.82
CA THR A 2 1.38 -19.10 3.07
C THR A 2 -0.11 -19.01 2.74
N LYS A 3 -0.68 -17.79 2.75
CA LYS A 3 -2.08 -17.53 2.41
C LYS A 3 -2.17 -16.46 1.34
N ARG A 4 -2.97 -16.71 0.31
CA ARG A 4 -3.32 -15.72 -0.72
C ARG A 4 -4.76 -15.26 -0.54
N VAL A 5 -5.00 -13.96 -0.51
CA VAL A 5 -6.33 -13.36 -0.43
C VAL A 5 -6.51 -12.39 -1.60
N ILE A 6 -7.68 -12.44 -2.25
CA ILE A 6 -8.09 -11.45 -3.25
C ILE A 6 -9.13 -10.56 -2.58
N ARG A 7 -8.87 -9.25 -2.53
CA ARG A 7 -9.76 -8.30 -1.86
C ARG A 7 -9.69 -6.91 -2.49
N TYR A 8 -10.85 -6.28 -2.63
CA TYR A 8 -11.00 -4.90 -3.05
C TYR A 8 -11.45 -4.01 -1.88
N PHE A 9 -11.00 -2.77 -1.88
CA PHE A 9 -11.32 -1.76 -0.87
C PHE A 9 -11.87 -0.51 -1.53
N LEU A 10 -13.15 -0.22 -1.30
CA LEU A 10 -13.77 1.05 -1.70
C LEU A 10 -13.16 2.22 -0.92
N ASN A 11 -13.03 2.07 0.40
CA ASN A 11 -12.12 2.91 1.21
C ASN A 11 -10.72 2.30 1.16
N PHE A 12 -9.94 2.73 0.16
CA PHE A 12 -8.61 2.23 -0.12
C PHE A 12 -7.56 2.52 0.97
N LYS A 13 -7.84 3.44 1.90
CA LYS A 13 -6.91 3.79 2.98
C LYS A 13 -7.34 3.12 4.28
N ASP A 14 -8.35 3.65 4.97
CA ASP A 14 -8.65 3.22 6.34
C ASP A 14 -9.24 1.81 6.38
N GLY A 15 -10.05 1.44 5.38
CA GLY A 15 -10.61 0.10 5.27
C GLY A 15 -9.53 -0.96 5.00
N GLN A 16 -8.54 -0.62 4.17
CA GLN A 16 -7.41 -1.48 3.89
C GLN A 16 -6.48 -1.61 5.11
N GLU A 17 -6.17 -0.50 5.77
CA GLU A 17 -5.35 -0.46 7.00
C GLU A 17 -5.96 -1.30 8.12
N LYS A 18 -7.25 -1.09 8.41
CA LYS A 18 -7.96 -1.86 9.44
C LYS A 18 -7.91 -3.36 9.15
N TRP A 19 -8.18 -3.75 7.91
CA TRP A 19 -8.15 -5.15 7.52
C TRP A 19 -6.76 -5.78 7.62
N LEU A 20 -5.70 -5.07 7.22
CA LEU A 20 -4.33 -5.57 7.36
C LEU A 20 -3.96 -5.80 8.84
N ASN A 21 -4.38 -4.90 9.73
CA ASN A 21 -4.18 -5.05 11.17
C ASN A 21 -5.01 -6.21 11.76
N GLU A 22 -6.24 -6.42 11.29
CA GLU A 22 -7.04 -7.61 11.66
C GLU A 22 -6.37 -8.92 11.20
N MET A 23 -5.70 -8.92 10.05
CA MET A 23 -4.94 -10.08 9.57
C MET A 23 -3.71 -10.33 10.44
N ALA A 24 -2.94 -9.29 10.78
CA ALA A 24 -1.82 -9.40 11.71
C ALA A 24 -2.26 -9.89 13.11
N ALA A 25 -3.38 -9.38 13.63
CA ALA A 25 -3.95 -9.84 14.90
C ALA A 25 -4.33 -11.33 14.89
N LYS A 26 -4.57 -11.91 13.70
CA LYS A 26 -4.82 -13.35 13.51
C LYS A 26 -3.55 -14.17 13.22
N GLY A 27 -2.37 -13.56 13.28
CA GLY A 27 -1.09 -14.22 12.99
C GLY A 27 -0.76 -14.30 11.50
N TRP A 28 -1.26 -13.37 10.68
CA TRP A 28 -0.92 -13.28 9.25
C TRP A 28 -0.13 -12.01 8.96
N ARG A 29 1.14 -12.17 8.60
CA ARG A 29 2.02 -11.07 8.17
C ARG A 29 2.02 -10.93 6.66
N LEU A 30 1.84 -9.72 6.16
CA LEU A 30 1.92 -9.40 4.75
C LEU A 30 3.36 -9.54 4.21
N VAL A 31 3.53 -10.32 3.15
CA VAL A 31 4.83 -10.49 2.48
C VAL A 31 4.88 -9.85 1.10
N LYS A 32 3.73 -9.74 0.43
CA LYS A 32 3.61 -9.17 -0.91
C LYS A 32 2.17 -8.72 -1.18
N CYS A 33 2.00 -7.66 -1.95
CA CYS A 33 0.70 -7.24 -2.48
C CYS A 33 0.78 -6.94 -3.98
N GLY A 34 -0.30 -7.25 -4.69
CA GLY A 34 -0.55 -6.84 -6.08
C GLY A 34 -1.77 -5.92 -6.16
N GLN A 35 -2.42 -5.88 -7.33
CA GLN A 35 -3.54 -4.95 -7.53
C GLN A 35 -4.76 -5.24 -6.66
N LEU A 36 -5.11 -6.52 -6.53
CA LEU A 36 -6.20 -7.01 -5.67
C LEU A 36 -5.73 -8.15 -4.77
N THR A 37 -4.50 -8.62 -4.95
CA THR A 37 -3.95 -9.79 -4.29
C THR A 37 -3.08 -9.41 -3.11
N TYR A 38 -3.20 -10.16 -2.02
CA TYR A 38 -2.37 -10.05 -0.83
C TYR A 38 -1.84 -11.43 -0.48
N TYR A 39 -0.55 -11.51 -0.19
CA TYR A 39 0.14 -12.73 0.17
C TYR A 39 0.63 -12.59 1.60
N PHE A 40 0.32 -13.57 2.42
CA PHE A 40 0.66 -13.60 3.84
C PHE A 40 1.47 -14.85 4.19
N GLU A 41 2.28 -14.72 5.23
CA GLU A 41 2.91 -15.81 5.96
C GLU A 41 2.40 -15.85 7.41
N ASN A 42 2.60 -16.98 8.09
CA ASN A 42 2.29 -17.07 9.52
C ASN A 42 3.27 -16.22 10.34
N CYS A 43 2.76 -15.55 11.36
CA CYS A 43 3.52 -14.83 12.38
C CYS A 43 2.86 -15.01 13.74
N ILE A 44 3.48 -14.48 14.80
CA ILE A 44 2.83 -14.42 16.10
C ILE A 44 1.62 -13.47 15.99
N PRO A 45 0.43 -13.84 16.50
CA PRO A 45 -0.74 -12.96 16.51
C PRO A 45 -0.43 -11.60 17.15
N GLY A 46 -0.63 -10.52 16.39
CA GLY A 46 -0.39 -9.15 16.86
C GLY A 46 1.08 -8.69 16.79
N GLU A 47 2.00 -9.49 16.25
CA GLU A 47 3.42 -9.14 16.13
C GLU A 47 3.69 -7.97 15.19
N TYR A 48 2.79 -7.72 14.22
CA TYR A 48 2.95 -6.68 13.22
C TYR A 48 1.79 -5.68 13.24
N GLU A 49 2.08 -4.45 12.87
CA GLU A 49 1.13 -3.36 12.67
C GLU A 49 1.33 -2.75 11.29
N TYR A 50 0.23 -2.34 10.68
CA TYR A 50 0.23 -1.74 9.35
C TYR A 50 -0.35 -0.33 9.37
N LYS A 51 0.29 0.58 8.64
CA LYS A 51 -0.25 1.90 8.27
C LYS A 51 -0.38 1.99 6.76
N VAL A 52 -1.45 2.60 6.25
CA VAL A 52 -1.62 2.86 4.82
C VAL A 52 -1.63 4.35 4.56
N GLU A 53 -0.65 4.82 3.80
CA GLU A 53 -0.50 6.22 3.42
C GLU A 53 -0.77 6.43 1.93
N PHE A 54 -1.43 7.53 1.61
CA PHE A 54 -1.62 7.98 0.23
C PHE A 54 -0.49 8.92 -0.15
N VAL A 55 0.20 8.60 -1.25
CA VAL A 55 1.39 9.33 -1.73
C VAL A 55 1.26 9.80 -3.17
N ALA A 56 0.10 9.59 -3.80
CA ALA A 56 -0.12 9.94 -5.21
C ALA A 56 -0.27 11.47 -5.46
N ASP A 57 -0.29 12.27 -4.39
CA ASP A 57 -0.19 13.72 -4.38
C ASP A 57 1.26 14.22 -4.58
N ARG A 58 2.25 13.34 -4.39
CA ARG A 58 3.69 13.64 -4.53
C ARG A 58 4.24 13.14 -5.86
N SER A 59 5.40 13.65 -6.27
CA SER A 59 6.14 13.09 -7.40
C SER A 59 6.71 11.72 -7.06
N TYR A 60 6.98 10.89 -8.08
CA TYR A 60 7.58 9.56 -7.86
C TYR A 60 8.92 9.62 -7.13
N ALA A 61 9.78 10.60 -7.47
CA ALA A 61 11.06 10.81 -6.79
C ALA A 61 10.86 11.05 -5.28
N LYS A 62 9.96 11.98 -4.92
CA LYS A 62 9.64 12.27 -3.51
C LYS A 62 9.01 11.07 -2.79
N SER A 63 8.15 10.31 -3.47
CA SER A 63 7.58 9.08 -2.91
C SER A 63 8.65 8.01 -2.67
N LYS A 64 9.66 7.91 -3.55
CA LYS A 64 10.77 6.96 -3.42
C LYS A 64 11.69 7.35 -2.26
N GLU A 65 12.07 8.62 -2.18
CA GLU A 65 12.85 9.16 -1.05
C GLU A 65 12.14 8.94 0.28
N TYR A 66 10.82 9.19 0.33
CA TYR A 66 10.03 8.94 1.53
C TYR A 66 10.00 7.46 1.92
N LYS A 67 9.87 6.55 0.93
CA LYS A 67 9.93 5.11 1.16
C LYS A 67 11.29 4.68 1.70
N GLU A 68 12.38 5.18 1.12
CA GLU A 68 13.76 4.89 1.53
C GLU A 68 14.03 5.41 2.95
N TYR A 69 13.48 6.57 3.31
CA TYR A 69 13.51 7.10 4.67
C TYR A 69 12.77 6.20 5.66
N LEU A 70 11.58 5.68 5.32
CA LEU A 70 10.88 4.71 6.16
C LEU A 70 11.70 3.43 6.36
N GLU A 71 12.34 2.95 5.30
CA GLU A 71 13.20 1.77 5.35
C GLU A 71 14.47 2.01 6.20
N SER A 72 15.05 3.22 6.18
CA SER A 72 16.20 3.57 7.04
C SER A 72 15.84 3.65 8.53
N LEU A 73 14.58 3.91 8.87
CA LEU A 73 14.05 3.82 10.23
C LEU A 73 13.76 2.37 10.67
N GLY A 74 13.95 1.38 9.79
CA GLY A 74 13.69 -0.03 10.08
C GLY A 74 12.26 -0.49 9.80
N TYR A 75 11.42 0.35 9.18
CA TYR A 75 10.10 -0.08 8.71
C TYR A 75 10.23 -0.87 7.40
N LYS A 76 9.35 -1.85 7.19
CA LYS A 76 9.20 -2.48 5.87
C LYS A 76 8.07 -1.78 5.13
N SER A 77 8.24 -1.52 3.84
CA SER A 77 7.26 -0.76 3.07
C SER A 77 6.92 -1.42 1.73
N PHE A 78 5.64 -1.32 1.33
CA PHE A 78 5.13 -1.89 0.09
C PHE A 78 4.40 -0.81 -0.71
N TYR A 79 4.67 -0.75 -2.02
CA TYR A 79 3.83 0.03 -2.92
C TYR A 79 2.52 -0.69 -3.19
N LYS A 80 1.43 0.08 -3.23
CA LYS A 80 0.10 -0.42 -3.55
C LYS A 80 -0.66 0.60 -4.39
N ASN A 81 -1.51 0.10 -5.29
CA ASN A 81 -2.35 0.95 -6.11
C ASN A 81 -3.76 1.15 -5.54
N VAL A 82 -4.33 2.34 -5.80
CA VAL A 82 -5.76 2.62 -5.61
C VAL A 82 -6.49 2.21 -6.89
N ASN A 83 -7.25 1.12 -6.84
CA ASN A 83 -7.90 0.59 -8.03
C ASN A 83 -9.19 1.40 -8.34
N VAL A 84 -9.05 2.42 -9.20
CA VAL A 84 -10.14 3.12 -9.88
C VAL A 84 -9.85 3.04 -11.38
N GLY A 85 -10.47 2.06 -12.04
CA GLY A 85 -10.29 1.84 -13.47
C GLY A 85 -11.13 2.82 -14.28
N PHE A 86 -10.48 3.73 -15.00
CA PHE A 86 -10.84 3.98 -16.39
C PHE A 86 -9.53 4.20 -17.15
N PHE A 87 -9.23 3.30 -18.07
CA PHE A 87 -7.97 3.24 -18.83
C PHE A 87 -8.32 3.29 -20.32
N LEU A 88 -8.18 4.46 -20.95
CA LEU A 88 -8.09 4.58 -22.41
C LEU A 88 -6.60 4.68 -22.77
N GLY A 89 -5.94 3.52 -22.86
CA GLY A 89 -4.52 3.44 -23.22
C GLY A 89 -3.59 4.06 -22.16
N LYS A 90 -2.62 4.89 -22.60
CA LYS A 90 -1.56 5.47 -21.76
C LYS A 90 -1.98 6.70 -20.94
N VAL A 91 -3.26 7.09 -20.97
CA VAL A 91 -3.76 8.32 -20.35
C VAL A 91 -4.84 8.02 -19.32
N LYS A 92 -4.66 8.53 -18.11
CA LYS A 92 -5.66 8.47 -17.03
C LYS A 92 -6.08 9.88 -16.60
N TRP A 93 -7.39 10.14 -16.62
CA TRP A 93 -7.97 11.38 -16.12
C TRP A 93 -8.38 11.25 -14.64
N ARG A 94 -8.03 12.23 -13.80
CA ARG A 94 -8.28 12.24 -12.35
C ARG A 94 -9.11 13.46 -11.93
N PRO A 95 -10.36 13.27 -11.47
CA PRO A 95 -11.25 14.39 -11.10
C PRO A 95 -10.78 15.17 -9.86
N TRP A 96 -9.93 14.57 -9.01
CA TRP A 96 -9.34 15.19 -7.81
C TRP A 96 -7.96 15.84 -8.07
N GLY A 97 -7.43 15.72 -9.29
CA GLY A 97 -6.19 16.39 -9.66
C GLY A 97 -6.40 17.89 -9.88
N LYS A 98 -5.35 18.70 -9.69
CA LYS A 98 -5.33 20.11 -10.12
C LYS A 98 -4.32 20.28 -11.25
N GLY A 99 -4.69 21.01 -12.31
CA GLY A 99 -3.82 21.29 -13.45
C GLY A 99 -3.30 20.01 -14.13
N ALA A 100 -1.98 19.92 -14.37
CA ALA A 100 -1.33 18.74 -14.95
C ALA A 100 -1.50 17.44 -14.12
N GLY A 101 -1.96 17.53 -12.86
CA GLY A 101 -2.32 16.35 -12.05
C GLY A 101 -3.64 15.68 -12.46
N GLN A 102 -4.46 16.34 -13.29
CA GLN A 102 -5.70 15.79 -13.83
C GLN A 102 -5.47 14.79 -14.97
N ILE A 103 -4.32 14.84 -15.64
CA ILE A 103 -4.01 13.98 -16.79
C ILE A 103 -2.64 13.36 -16.55
N THR A 104 -2.56 12.02 -16.50
CA THR A 104 -1.28 11.33 -16.31
C THR A 104 -0.97 10.42 -17.49
N THR A 105 0.17 10.68 -18.14
CA THR A 105 0.91 9.74 -18.99
C THR A 105 2.14 9.28 -18.21
N ALA A 106 2.36 7.98 -18.03
CA ALA A 106 3.62 7.51 -17.47
C ALA A 106 4.10 6.21 -18.15
N PRO A 107 5.39 5.89 -17.98
CA PRO A 107 5.66 4.73 -17.14
C PRO A 107 6.56 5.18 -15.98
N GLY A 108 6.18 4.82 -14.74
CA GLY A 108 7.04 5.05 -13.56
C GLY A 108 6.28 5.10 -12.23
N SER A 109 5.29 5.99 -12.13
CA SER A 109 4.45 6.21 -10.92
C SER A 109 3.16 5.37 -10.90
N PHE A 110 2.84 4.68 -12.00
CA PHE A 110 1.65 3.85 -12.08
C PHE A 110 1.71 2.72 -11.03
N LEU A 111 0.58 2.47 -10.38
CA LEU A 111 0.39 1.41 -9.37
C LEU A 111 1.04 1.66 -7.99
N LYS A 112 1.52 2.88 -7.72
CA LYS A 112 2.23 3.27 -6.48
C LYS A 112 1.54 4.40 -5.73
N GLU A 113 0.22 4.47 -5.80
CA GLU A 113 -0.57 5.54 -5.18
C GLU A 113 -0.59 5.49 -3.64
N LEU A 114 -0.34 4.31 -3.07
CA LEU A 114 -0.27 4.05 -1.65
C LEU A 114 1.08 3.46 -1.26
N ILE A 115 1.50 3.74 -0.03
CA ILE A 115 2.54 3.00 0.68
C ILE A 115 1.89 2.31 1.88
N ILE A 116 2.05 0.99 1.95
CA ILE A 116 1.75 0.21 3.13
C ILE A 116 3.03 0.12 3.95
N ILE A 117 2.98 0.59 5.19
CA ILE A 117 4.10 0.61 6.14
C ILE A 117 3.86 -0.50 7.15
N GLU A 118 4.84 -1.37 7.36
CA GLU A 118 4.86 -2.44 8.35
C GLU A 118 5.80 -2.06 9.49
N LYS A 119 5.30 -2.15 10.71
CA LYS A 119 6.07 -2.04 11.95
C LYS A 119 5.95 -3.35 12.71
N LYS A 120 7.08 -3.88 13.18
CA LYS A 120 7.08 -4.97 14.16
C LYS A 120 6.79 -4.38 15.54
N LYS A 121 5.78 -4.86 16.25
CA LYS A 121 5.52 -4.50 17.64
C LYS A 121 6.56 -5.18 18.51
N ALA A 122 7.10 -4.45 19.50
CA ALA A 122 7.78 -5.09 20.59
C ALA A 122 6.74 -5.97 21.30
N VAL A 123 6.96 -7.28 21.31
CA VAL A 123 6.19 -8.17 22.17
C VAL A 123 6.61 -7.80 23.57
N ASN A 124 5.74 -7.11 24.32
CA ASN A 124 5.94 -7.01 25.76
C ASN A 124 5.83 -8.44 26.29
N GLU A 125 6.95 -8.97 26.77
CA GLU A 125 7.01 -10.19 27.58
C GLU A 125 6.18 -10.05 28.86
#